data_AF-A0A9Q4T5V6-F1
#
_entry.id   AF-A0A9Q4T5V6-F1
#
_cell.length_a   1.000
_cell.length_b   1.000
_cell.length_c   1.000
_cell.angle_alpha   90.00
_cell.angle_beta   90.00
_cell.angle_gamma   90.00
#
_symmetry.space_group_name_H-M   'P 1'
#
loop_
_entity.id
_entity.type
_entity.pdbx_description
1 polymer ?
#
loop_
_entity_poly.entity_id
_entity_poly.type
_entity_poly.pdbx_seq_one_letter_code
_entity_poly.pdbx_strand_id
1 'polypeptide(L)'
;MNKAEKVVWTEGMFLRPHHFQRAESFLQNHIREWGSLQRPYLWGFLDLEFDEAMLRQGRVALSYASGLLPDGTPFAFRDPRHGPAPLAIPDNLTHERVVLALPARRAGREEVIFSEAADSLARYATFEEEVEDDNAMSVGAATVQFGRLRLKLMLESELTAEWTAIGVAQVIEKRNDNQVRLDTSYIPPMLNAINSGQLYSMLNDLHGLLGQRSQQISQRLRQPGRFNTSEMVEFMLLSLINHHLGHVTHLKTLPLLHPETLWRDWLAFACELATWTAQRAPDATLPVYDHDNLAGCFSKLTMMLRQGLSLVMEESAIQLPLTERSHGLNVATVPESNMVREFGFVLAVKANVPGEALQTHFPAQMKVAPVTKIRDLVQLQLPGMVLRAMPVAPPQIPWHAGYSYFELEKGGELWKEMEKSGAFALHLAGEFPGLDMEFWAIRSTNE
;
A
#
# COMPACT_ATOMS: atom_id res chain seq x y z
N MET A 1 15.22 35.56 -3.39
CA MET A 1 14.49 35.72 -2.11
C MET A 1 14.47 37.19 -1.75
N ASN A 2 13.30 37.80 -1.67
CA ASN A 2 13.16 39.15 -1.12
C ASN A 2 13.31 39.04 0.40
N LYS A 3 14.43 39.49 0.96
CA LYS A 3 14.52 39.70 2.40
C LYS A 3 13.57 40.83 2.75
N ALA A 4 12.46 40.49 3.39
CA ALA A 4 11.68 41.49 4.09
C ALA A 4 12.44 41.82 5.38
N GLU A 5 12.73 43.10 5.59
CA GLU A 5 13.54 43.58 6.72
C GLU A 5 12.64 44.13 7.83
N LYS A 6 13.10 44.07 9.08
CA LYS A 6 12.33 44.53 10.24
C LYS A 6 12.14 46.05 10.21
N VAL A 7 10.90 46.50 10.37
CA VAL A 7 10.58 47.93 10.52
C VAL A 7 11.02 48.42 11.91
N VAL A 8 11.71 49.56 11.97
CA VAL A 8 12.09 50.24 13.22
C VAL A 8 11.07 51.32 13.52
N TRP A 9 10.41 51.23 14.68
CA TRP A 9 9.42 52.20 15.14
C TRP A 9 10.12 53.21 16.06
N THR A 10 10.33 54.43 15.58
CA THR A 10 10.96 55.49 16.38
C THR A 10 9.90 56.41 17.00
N GLU A 11 10.23 57.01 18.14
CA GLU A 11 9.39 58.03 18.75
C GLU A 11 9.20 59.22 17.79
N GLY A 12 7.96 59.72 17.70
CA GLY A 12 7.61 60.82 16.79
C GLY A 12 7.55 60.47 15.30
N MET A 13 7.70 59.20 14.90
CA MET A 13 7.62 58.79 13.50
C MET A 13 6.21 59.00 12.92
N PHE A 14 6.14 59.62 11.74
CA PHE A 14 4.88 59.76 11.00
C PHE A 14 4.47 58.44 10.32
N LEU A 15 3.31 57.90 10.70
CA LEU A 15 2.80 56.64 10.14
C LEU A 15 2.39 56.79 8.67
N ARG A 16 2.67 55.74 7.90
CA ARG A 16 2.43 55.62 6.45
C ARG A 16 2.05 54.17 6.15
N PRO A 17 1.25 53.89 5.11
CA PRO A 17 0.88 52.50 4.74
C PRO A 17 2.09 51.58 4.58
N HIS A 18 3.20 52.11 4.04
CA HIS A 18 4.47 51.42 3.86
C HIS A 18 5.00 50.74 5.14
N HIS A 19 4.83 51.35 6.31
CA HIS A 19 5.31 50.76 7.57
C HIS A 19 4.57 49.46 7.89
N PHE A 20 3.24 49.45 7.70
CA PHE A 20 2.41 48.27 7.94
C PHE A 20 2.65 47.19 6.87
N GLN A 21 2.70 47.58 5.58
CA GLN A 21 3.01 46.67 4.48
C GLN A 21 4.36 45.96 4.67
N ARG A 22 5.40 46.69 5.11
CA ARG A 22 6.73 46.11 5.36
C ARG A 22 6.76 45.27 6.64
N ALA A 23 6.08 45.70 7.70
CA ALA A 23 5.98 44.93 8.93
C ALA A 23 5.28 43.58 8.68
N GLU A 24 4.16 43.57 7.95
CA GLU A 24 3.45 42.36 7.56
C GLU A 24 4.33 41.46 6.68
N SER A 25 4.99 42.02 5.66
CA SER A 25 5.90 41.28 4.78
C SER A 25 7.04 40.62 5.57
N PHE A 26 7.62 41.32 6.56
CA PHE A 26 8.65 40.79 7.45
C PHE A 26 8.14 39.60 8.26
N LEU A 27 6.98 39.75 8.91
CA LEU A 27 6.39 38.69 9.73
C LEU A 27 6.01 37.46 8.89
N GLN A 28 5.33 37.66 7.77
CA GLN A 28 4.98 36.58 6.84
C GLN A 28 6.23 35.85 6.32
N ASN A 29 7.28 36.59 5.96
CA ASN A 29 8.52 35.99 5.50
C ASN A 29 9.20 35.17 6.60
N HIS A 30 9.25 35.69 7.82
CA HIS A 30 9.82 34.98 8.96
C HIS A 30 9.06 33.68 9.26
N ILE A 31 7.73 33.70 9.23
CA ILE A 31 6.89 32.50 9.42
C ILE A 31 7.15 31.48 8.32
N ARG A 32 7.22 31.89 7.05
CA ARG A 32 7.54 30.99 5.92
C ARG A 32 8.91 30.37 6.05
N GLU A 33 9.94 31.16 6.35
CA GLU A 33 11.29 30.68 6.55
C GLU A 33 11.33 29.66 7.69
N TRP A 34 10.73 29.99 8.83
CA TRP A 34 10.68 29.09 9.98
C TRP A 34 9.95 27.78 9.65
N GLY A 35 8.82 27.86 8.93
CA GLY A 35 8.09 26.69 8.46
C GLY A 35 8.90 25.83 7.49
N SER A 36 9.60 26.44 6.52
CA SER A 36 10.44 25.78 5.53
C SER A 36 11.59 24.96 6.12
N LEU A 37 12.01 25.29 7.34
CA LEU A 37 13.05 24.57 8.06
C LEU A 37 12.53 23.31 8.78
N GLN A 38 11.22 23.13 8.94
CA GLN A 38 10.66 22.03 9.74
C GLN A 38 10.55 20.73 8.96
N ARG A 39 10.13 20.78 7.69
CA ARG A 39 9.96 19.59 6.83
C ARG A 39 9.97 19.94 5.34
N PRO A 40 10.34 19.00 4.46
CA PRO A 40 10.20 19.17 3.01
C PRO A 40 8.73 19.11 2.58
N TYR A 41 8.46 19.46 1.31
CA TYR A 41 7.14 19.31 0.67
C TYR A 41 6.00 20.00 1.43
N LEU A 42 6.16 21.29 1.70
CA LEU A 42 5.19 22.06 2.49
C LEU A 42 3.94 22.51 1.71
N TRP A 43 3.91 22.32 0.40
CA TRP A 43 2.80 22.74 -0.45
C TRP A 43 1.78 21.63 -0.65
N GLY A 44 0.60 21.98 -1.16
CA GLY A 44 -0.48 21.05 -1.42
C GLY A 44 -1.75 21.37 -0.64
N PHE A 45 -2.73 20.48 -0.73
CA PHE A 45 -4.04 20.64 -0.13
C PHE A 45 -4.14 19.95 1.23
N LEU A 46 -4.71 20.65 2.20
CA LEU A 46 -5.27 20.03 3.41
C LEU A 46 -6.66 19.49 3.10
N ASP A 47 -7.46 20.29 2.38
CA ASP A 47 -8.80 19.94 1.94
C ASP A 47 -9.01 20.38 0.49
N LEU A 48 -9.75 19.58 -0.27
CA LEU A 48 -10.11 19.86 -1.65
C LEU A 48 -11.47 19.25 -1.97
N GLU A 49 -12.44 20.09 -2.33
CA GLU A 49 -13.78 19.67 -2.70
C GLU A 49 -14.22 20.34 -4.01
N PHE A 50 -14.75 19.54 -4.93
CA PHE A 50 -15.23 19.99 -6.23
C PHE A 50 -16.73 20.30 -6.21
N ASP A 51 -17.14 21.26 -7.02
CA ASP A 51 -18.56 21.44 -7.34
C ASP A 51 -18.97 20.49 -8.48
N GLU A 52 -19.59 19.37 -8.09
CA GLU A 52 -20.10 18.35 -9.00
C GLU A 52 -21.16 18.86 -9.98
N ALA A 53 -21.92 19.91 -9.62
CA ALA A 53 -22.92 20.49 -10.51
C ALA A 53 -22.26 21.32 -11.62
N MET A 54 -21.13 21.97 -11.34
CA MET A 54 -20.34 22.71 -12.33
C MET A 54 -19.60 21.78 -13.30
N LEU A 55 -19.14 20.60 -12.82
CA LEU A 55 -18.53 19.59 -13.69
C LEU A 55 -19.51 19.12 -14.79
N ARG A 56 -20.80 19.00 -14.47
CA ARG A 56 -21.85 18.68 -15.46
C ARG A 56 -22.11 19.80 -16.47
N GLN A 57 -21.63 21.02 -16.20
CA GLN A 57 -21.81 22.21 -17.04
C GLN A 57 -20.54 22.57 -17.83
N GLY A 58 -19.56 21.68 -17.92
CA GLY A 58 -18.33 21.94 -18.67
C GLY A 58 -17.29 22.73 -17.91
N ARG A 59 -17.40 22.84 -16.57
CA ARG A 59 -16.54 23.71 -15.76
C ARG A 59 -15.92 22.95 -14.59
N VAL A 60 -14.65 23.24 -14.30
CA VAL A 60 -14.02 22.84 -13.05
C VAL A 60 -14.17 23.98 -12.05
N ALA A 61 -14.81 23.70 -10.92
CA ALA A 61 -15.00 24.64 -9.83
C ALA A 61 -14.77 23.94 -8.49
N LEU A 62 -14.30 24.70 -7.50
CA LEU A 62 -14.03 24.22 -6.16
C LEU A 62 -15.06 24.79 -5.20
N SER A 63 -15.72 23.94 -4.43
CA SER A 63 -16.67 24.36 -3.40
C SER A 63 -15.95 24.81 -2.13
N TYR A 64 -14.88 24.10 -1.78
CA TYR A 64 -14.02 24.33 -0.63
C TYR A 64 -12.59 23.89 -0.95
N ALA A 65 -11.61 24.69 -0.57
CA ALA A 65 -10.23 24.24 -0.56
C ALA A 65 -9.41 24.97 0.51
N SER A 66 -8.42 24.28 1.06
CA SER A 66 -7.44 24.83 1.99
C SER A 66 -6.08 24.20 1.77
N GLY A 67 -5.00 24.94 2.01
CA GLY A 67 -3.66 24.42 1.78
C GLY A 67 -2.56 25.47 1.78
N LEU A 68 -1.42 25.09 1.21
CA LEU A 68 -0.25 25.94 1.05
C LEU A 68 0.24 25.87 -0.40
N LEU A 69 0.55 27.02 -1.00
CA LEU A 69 1.20 27.08 -2.31
C LEU A 69 2.72 26.88 -2.20
N PRO A 70 3.43 26.57 -3.30
CA PRO A 70 4.88 26.33 -3.30
C PRO A 70 5.72 27.50 -2.80
N ASP A 71 5.20 28.73 -2.89
CA ASP A 71 5.86 29.92 -2.37
C ASP A 71 5.63 30.15 -0.86
N GLY A 72 4.98 29.20 -0.19
CA GLY A 72 4.66 29.24 1.24
C GLY A 72 3.42 30.06 1.59
N THR A 73 2.57 30.39 0.62
CA THR A 73 1.35 31.17 0.86
C THR A 73 0.21 30.25 1.29
N PRO A 74 -0.34 30.41 2.51
CA PRO A 74 -1.53 29.69 2.92
C PRO A 74 -2.77 30.24 2.19
N PHE A 75 -3.69 29.36 1.84
CA PHE A 75 -5.00 29.73 1.31
C PHE A 75 -6.08 28.88 1.96
N ALA A 76 -7.27 29.46 2.10
CA ALA A 76 -8.49 28.76 2.48
C ALA A 76 -9.70 29.56 2.03
N PHE A 77 -10.71 28.89 1.48
CA PHE A 77 -12.02 29.48 1.21
C PHE A 77 -13.11 28.44 1.44
N ARG A 78 -14.14 28.80 2.23
CA ARG A 78 -15.34 27.97 2.51
C ARG A 78 -16.56 28.33 1.67
N ASP A 79 -16.56 29.55 1.15
CA ASP A 79 -17.58 30.02 0.24
C ASP A 79 -16.98 30.04 -1.18
N PRO A 80 -17.58 29.35 -2.16
CA PRO A 80 -17.09 29.35 -3.54
C PRO A 80 -16.94 30.75 -4.13
N ARG A 81 -17.73 31.73 -3.66
CA ARG A 81 -17.65 33.14 -4.08
C ARG A 81 -16.35 33.82 -3.65
N HIS A 82 -15.67 33.27 -2.64
CA HIS A 82 -14.38 33.74 -2.15
C HIS A 82 -13.20 32.93 -2.72
N GLY A 83 -13.48 31.86 -3.46
CA GLY A 83 -12.51 31.03 -4.15
C GLY A 83 -12.19 31.53 -5.58
N PRO A 84 -11.41 30.74 -6.34
CA PRO A 84 -11.12 31.04 -7.74
C PRO A 84 -12.39 30.95 -8.59
N ALA A 85 -12.45 31.76 -9.66
CA ALA A 85 -13.53 31.66 -10.64
C ALA A 85 -13.54 30.26 -11.31
N PRO A 86 -14.71 29.67 -11.59
CA PRO A 86 -14.83 28.41 -12.31
C PRO A 86 -14.11 28.42 -13.66
N LEU A 87 -13.28 27.42 -13.91
CA LEU A 87 -12.57 27.25 -15.19
C LEU A 87 -13.47 26.53 -16.19
N ALA A 88 -13.84 27.19 -17.28
CA ALA A 88 -14.51 26.54 -18.40
C ALA A 88 -13.52 25.68 -19.19
N ILE A 89 -13.85 24.41 -19.38
CA ILE A 89 -13.02 23.48 -20.14
C ILE A 89 -13.34 23.62 -21.64
N PRO A 90 -12.33 23.93 -22.48
CA PRO A 90 -12.50 24.01 -23.92
C PRO A 90 -12.98 22.69 -24.53
N ASP A 91 -13.68 22.77 -25.66
CA ASP A 91 -14.04 21.59 -26.43
C ASP A 91 -12.79 20.93 -27.01
N ASN A 92 -12.81 19.60 -27.16
CA ASN A 92 -11.68 18.78 -27.63
C ASN A 92 -10.44 18.77 -26.72
N LEU A 93 -10.52 19.33 -25.50
CA LEU A 93 -9.46 19.17 -24.50
C LEU A 93 -9.43 17.71 -24.02
N THR A 94 -8.26 17.06 -24.13
CA THR A 94 -8.05 15.70 -23.62
C THR A 94 -6.74 15.64 -22.84
N HIS A 95 -6.74 14.91 -21.72
CA HIS A 95 -5.55 14.66 -20.91
C HIS A 95 -4.77 15.92 -20.49
N GLU A 96 -5.47 16.96 -20.06
CA GLU A 96 -4.85 18.20 -19.58
C GLU A 96 -5.01 18.36 -18.06
N ARG A 97 -3.98 18.87 -17.40
CA ARG A 97 -4.01 19.13 -15.96
C ARG A 97 -4.58 20.51 -15.67
N VAL A 98 -5.46 20.58 -14.67
CA VAL A 98 -5.95 21.83 -14.08
C VAL A 98 -5.12 22.13 -12.83
N VAL A 99 -4.71 23.38 -12.68
CA VAL A 99 -3.91 23.86 -11.56
C VAL A 99 -4.61 24.99 -10.81
N LEU A 100 -4.35 25.10 -9.51
CA LEU A 100 -4.68 26.26 -8.69
C LEU A 100 -3.45 27.15 -8.61
N ALA A 101 -3.54 28.34 -9.18
CA ALA A 101 -2.42 29.25 -9.31
C ALA A 101 -2.65 30.58 -8.58
N LEU A 102 -1.55 31.22 -8.21
CA LEU A 102 -1.49 32.57 -7.66
C LEU A 102 -0.30 33.30 -8.31
N PRO A 103 -0.38 34.61 -8.59
CA PRO A 103 0.75 35.35 -9.14
C PRO A 103 1.98 35.25 -8.21
N ALA A 104 3.14 34.97 -8.78
CA ALA A 104 4.39 34.80 -8.05
C ALA A 104 4.80 36.12 -7.36
N ARG A 105 5.30 36.02 -6.13
CA ARG A 105 5.76 37.18 -5.35
C ARG A 105 7.01 37.79 -5.99
N ARG A 106 6.92 39.05 -6.45
CA ARG A 106 8.06 39.82 -7.01
C ARG A 106 8.19 41.20 -6.37
N ALA A 107 9.42 41.67 -6.19
CA ALA A 107 9.67 43.04 -5.74
C ALA A 107 9.26 44.05 -6.82
N GLY A 108 8.76 45.20 -6.39
CA GLY A 108 8.48 46.33 -7.28
C GLY A 108 7.25 46.18 -8.17
N ARG A 109 6.44 45.13 -7.98
CA ARG A 109 5.11 45.00 -8.57
C ARG A 109 4.03 45.31 -7.55
N GLU A 110 2.89 45.76 -8.04
CA GLU A 110 1.70 45.97 -7.23
C GLU A 110 1.24 44.64 -6.63
N GLU A 111 1.16 44.57 -5.31
CA GLU A 111 0.71 43.37 -4.58
C GLU A 111 -0.82 43.35 -4.43
N VAL A 112 -1.46 44.52 -4.46
CA VAL A 112 -2.90 44.74 -4.23
C VAL A 112 -3.47 45.57 -5.37
N ILE A 113 -4.65 45.18 -5.89
CA ILE A 113 -5.48 45.99 -6.79
C ILE A 113 -6.81 46.36 -6.14
N PHE A 114 -7.31 47.55 -6.49
CA PHE A 114 -8.58 48.08 -5.98
C PHE A 114 -9.76 47.84 -6.93
N SER A 115 -9.47 47.45 -8.17
CA SER A 115 -10.46 47.11 -9.18
C SER A 115 -9.94 45.91 -9.97
N GLU A 116 -10.81 44.96 -10.29
CA GLU A 116 -10.42 43.76 -11.02
C GLU A 116 -9.85 44.09 -12.40
N ALA A 117 -8.66 43.56 -12.67
CA ALA A 117 -7.97 43.71 -13.94
C ALA A 117 -7.41 42.35 -14.36
N ALA A 118 -7.82 41.88 -15.55
CA ALA A 118 -7.53 40.52 -16.02
C ALA A 118 -6.03 40.22 -16.13
N ASP A 119 -5.23 41.20 -16.57
CA ASP A 119 -3.79 41.06 -16.78
C ASP A 119 -2.95 41.46 -15.56
N SER A 120 -3.60 41.84 -14.44
CA SER A 120 -2.88 42.19 -13.23
C SER A 120 -2.29 40.95 -12.56
N LEU A 121 -1.01 41.03 -12.24
CA LEU A 121 -0.26 40.04 -11.45
C LEU A 121 -0.23 40.40 -9.95
N ALA A 122 -1.15 41.24 -9.51
CA ALA A 122 -1.38 41.47 -8.09
C ALA A 122 -1.93 40.22 -7.43
N ARG A 123 -1.48 39.98 -6.20
CA ARG A 123 -1.83 38.78 -5.43
C ARG A 123 -3.12 38.95 -4.65
N TYR A 124 -3.50 40.20 -4.38
CA TYR A 124 -4.71 40.52 -3.63
C TYR A 124 -5.61 41.46 -4.42
N ALA A 125 -6.92 41.25 -4.30
CA ALA A 125 -7.96 42.21 -4.66
C ALA A 125 -8.61 42.74 -3.39
N THR A 126 -8.93 44.03 -3.35
CA THR A 126 -9.57 44.62 -2.17
C THR A 126 -11.07 44.31 -2.10
N PHE A 127 -11.60 44.13 -0.89
CA PHE A 127 -13.03 44.16 -0.59
C PHE A 127 -13.26 44.88 0.74
N GLU A 128 -14.47 45.38 0.97
CA GLU A 128 -14.83 46.09 2.20
C GLU A 128 -15.79 45.25 3.04
N GLU A 129 -15.61 45.30 4.36
CA GLU A 129 -16.47 44.63 5.33
C GLU A 129 -16.55 45.47 6.61
N GLU A 130 -17.70 45.45 7.29
CA GLU A 130 -17.84 46.06 8.61
C GLU A 130 -17.31 45.10 9.68
N VAL A 131 -16.43 45.59 10.54
CA VAL A 131 -15.80 44.82 11.60
C VAL A 131 -16.13 45.43 12.95
N GLU A 132 -16.65 44.60 13.84
CA GLU A 132 -16.91 44.95 15.23
C GLU A 132 -15.59 45.09 16.02
N ASP A 133 -15.57 45.96 17.01
CA ASP A 133 -14.47 46.06 17.97
C ASP A 133 -14.54 44.90 18.98
N ASP A 134 -13.45 44.13 19.10
CA ASP A 134 -13.33 43.00 20.03
C ASP A 134 -13.32 43.44 21.52
N ASN A 135 -13.20 44.73 21.81
CA ASN A 135 -13.23 45.26 23.17
C ASN A 135 -14.65 45.42 23.71
N ALA A 136 -14.85 45.10 24.99
CA ALA A 136 -16.15 45.28 25.66
C ALA A 136 -16.64 46.74 25.72
N MET A 137 -15.73 47.71 25.54
CA MET A 137 -16.04 49.14 25.44
C MET A 137 -16.18 49.61 23.98
N SER A 138 -16.58 48.70 23.09
CA SER A 138 -16.81 48.97 21.67
C SER A 138 -17.70 50.20 21.47
N VAL A 139 -17.30 51.05 20.52
CA VAL A 139 -18.07 52.20 20.06
C VAL A 139 -18.90 51.90 18.80
N GLY A 140 -18.92 50.63 18.38
CA GLY A 140 -19.60 50.14 17.18
C GLY A 140 -18.63 49.63 16.11
N ALA A 141 -19.20 49.08 15.04
CA ALA A 141 -18.44 48.56 13.90
C ALA A 141 -17.73 49.67 13.10
N ALA A 142 -16.63 49.29 12.45
CA ALA A 142 -15.91 50.12 11.50
C ALA A 142 -15.77 49.41 10.16
N THR A 143 -15.98 50.14 9.05
CA THR A 143 -15.72 49.63 7.71
C THR A 143 -14.21 49.52 7.48
N VAL A 144 -13.73 48.33 7.17
CA VAL A 144 -12.31 48.04 6.90
C VAL A 144 -12.18 47.44 5.50
N GLN A 145 -11.09 47.80 4.83
CA GLN A 145 -10.75 47.23 3.53
C GLN A 145 -9.74 46.09 3.70
N PHE A 146 -10.10 44.90 3.20
CA PHE A 146 -9.35 43.66 3.28
C PHE A 146 -8.78 43.24 1.93
N GLY A 147 -7.72 42.42 1.95
CA GLY A 147 -7.16 41.79 0.76
C GLY A 147 -7.60 40.34 0.62
N ARG A 148 -8.20 39.97 -0.52
CA ARG A 148 -8.52 38.58 -0.87
C ARG A 148 -7.49 38.05 -1.86
N LEU A 149 -6.98 36.84 -1.64
CA LEU A 149 -6.08 36.18 -2.57
C LEU A 149 -6.73 36.00 -3.95
N ARG A 150 -6.03 36.41 -5.01
CA ARG A 150 -6.45 36.25 -6.40
C ARG A 150 -6.05 34.87 -6.93
N LEU A 151 -6.61 33.84 -6.30
CA LEU A 151 -6.48 32.45 -6.75
C LEU A 151 -7.16 32.29 -8.11
N LYS A 152 -6.54 31.50 -9.00
CA LYS A 152 -7.08 31.23 -10.34
C LYS A 152 -6.95 29.75 -10.67
N LEU A 153 -8.05 29.16 -11.13
CA LEU A 153 -8.00 27.88 -11.83
C LEU A 153 -7.59 28.13 -13.28
N MET A 154 -6.62 27.39 -13.78
CA MET A 154 -6.15 27.47 -15.16
C MET A 154 -5.65 26.11 -15.63
N LEU A 155 -5.43 25.98 -16.94
CA LEU A 155 -4.77 24.80 -17.51
C LEU A 155 -3.27 24.89 -17.23
N GLU A 156 -2.62 23.75 -17.00
CA GLU A 156 -1.18 23.69 -16.75
C GLU A 156 -0.38 24.21 -17.96
N SER A 157 -0.86 24.00 -19.18
CA SER A 157 -0.30 24.57 -20.41
C SER A 157 -0.30 26.11 -20.48
N GLU A 158 -1.15 26.79 -19.70
CA GLU A 158 -1.20 28.26 -19.61
C GLU A 158 -0.25 28.81 -18.52
N LEU A 159 0.37 27.94 -17.73
CA LEU A 159 1.24 28.33 -16.63
C LEU A 159 2.53 28.98 -17.16
N THR A 160 2.92 30.09 -16.55
CA THR A 160 4.21 30.76 -16.81
C THR A 160 4.96 30.98 -15.50
N ALA A 161 6.24 31.39 -15.57
CA ALA A 161 7.05 31.75 -14.39
C ALA A 161 6.53 32.97 -13.60
N GLU A 162 5.44 33.59 -14.06
CA GLU A 162 4.70 34.64 -13.34
C GLU A 162 3.74 34.08 -12.30
N TRP A 163 3.58 32.76 -12.21
CA TRP A 163 2.65 32.07 -11.31
C TRP A 163 3.39 31.06 -10.43
N THR A 164 2.82 30.83 -9.25
CA THR A 164 3.07 29.64 -8.44
C THR A 164 1.79 28.82 -8.41
N ALA A 165 1.87 27.50 -8.51
CA ALA A 165 0.69 26.67 -8.65
C ALA A 165 0.86 25.26 -8.08
N ILE A 166 -0.26 24.63 -7.77
CA ILE A 166 -0.38 23.22 -7.42
C ILE A 166 -1.41 22.55 -8.32
N GLY A 167 -1.17 21.29 -8.70
CA GLY A 167 -2.11 20.51 -9.49
C GLY A 167 -3.39 20.23 -8.70
N VAL A 168 -4.55 20.39 -9.35
CA VAL A 168 -5.88 20.22 -8.75
C VAL A 168 -6.52 18.92 -9.21
N ALA A 169 -6.55 18.72 -10.53
CA ALA A 169 -7.16 17.56 -11.15
C ALA A 169 -6.56 17.33 -12.55
N GLN A 170 -6.70 16.10 -13.03
CA GLN A 170 -6.42 15.74 -14.41
C GLN A 170 -7.76 15.59 -15.15
N VAL A 171 -7.96 16.34 -16.23
CA VAL A 171 -9.14 16.21 -17.10
C VAL A 171 -8.88 15.10 -18.10
N ILE A 172 -9.74 14.08 -18.15
CA ILE A 172 -9.65 13.04 -19.18
C ILE A 172 -10.25 13.57 -20.48
N GLU A 173 -11.51 14.03 -20.40
CA GLU A 173 -12.29 14.49 -21.55
C GLU A 173 -13.42 15.40 -21.10
N LYS A 174 -13.91 16.22 -22.03
CA LYS A 174 -15.23 16.84 -21.98
C LYS A 174 -16.16 16.12 -22.96
N ARG A 175 -17.27 15.58 -22.45
CA ARG A 175 -18.25 14.83 -23.24
C ARG A 175 -19.18 15.76 -24.03
N ASN A 176 -19.88 15.19 -25.01
CA ASN A 176 -20.84 15.91 -25.86
C ASN A 176 -22.04 16.48 -25.08
N ASP A 177 -22.33 15.97 -23.89
CA ASP A 177 -23.34 16.49 -22.95
C ASP A 177 -22.80 17.64 -22.07
N ASN A 178 -21.62 18.17 -22.39
CA ASN A 178 -20.81 19.12 -21.62
C ASN A 178 -20.24 18.59 -20.31
N GLN A 179 -20.45 17.33 -19.93
CA GLN A 179 -19.87 16.82 -18.69
C GLN A 179 -18.34 16.72 -18.79
N VAL A 180 -17.63 17.31 -17.83
CA VAL A 180 -16.18 17.13 -17.66
C VAL A 180 -15.94 15.88 -16.83
N ARG A 181 -15.15 14.94 -17.36
CA ARG A 181 -14.70 13.76 -16.63
C ARG A 181 -13.28 13.96 -16.14
N LEU A 182 -13.12 13.99 -14.82
CA LEU A 182 -11.82 13.99 -14.15
C LEU A 182 -11.27 12.57 -14.01
N ASP A 183 -9.94 12.44 -14.00
CA ASP A 183 -9.26 11.20 -13.68
C ASP A 183 -9.32 10.94 -12.18
N THR A 184 -10.05 9.89 -11.79
CA THR A 184 -10.21 9.49 -10.40
C THR A 184 -8.97 8.82 -9.81
N SER A 185 -7.94 8.53 -10.61
CA SER A 185 -6.65 8.01 -10.15
C SER A 185 -5.63 9.12 -9.86
N TYR A 186 -5.90 10.35 -10.30
CA TYR A 186 -5.05 11.48 -9.99
C TYR A 186 -5.15 11.83 -8.50
N ILE A 187 -3.98 12.00 -7.87
CA ILE A 187 -3.86 12.48 -6.49
C ILE A 187 -3.09 13.80 -6.55
N PRO A 188 -3.72 14.95 -6.20
CA PRO A 188 -3.02 16.23 -6.12
C PRO A 188 -1.95 16.20 -5.01
N PRO A 189 -1.01 17.15 -4.95
CA PRO A 189 -0.13 17.30 -3.79
C PRO A 189 -0.97 17.50 -2.53
N MET A 190 -0.81 16.61 -1.55
CA MET A 190 -1.61 16.59 -0.31
C MET A 190 -0.73 16.87 0.90
N LEU A 191 -1.23 17.70 1.80
CA LEU A 191 -0.65 17.93 3.13
C LEU A 191 -1.24 17.00 4.19
N ASN A 192 -2.42 16.44 3.93
CA ASN A 192 -3.08 15.48 4.80
C ASN A 192 -3.58 14.26 4.00
N ALA A 193 -2.92 13.12 4.18
CA ALA A 193 -3.31 11.84 3.58
C ALA A 193 -4.67 11.35 4.08
N ILE A 194 -5.09 11.75 5.29
CA ILE A 194 -6.40 11.36 5.87
C ILE A 194 -7.56 11.96 5.07
N ASN A 195 -7.38 13.19 4.59
CA ASN A 195 -8.42 13.91 3.84
C ASN A 195 -8.41 13.55 2.33
N SER A 196 -7.41 12.80 1.87
CA SER A 196 -7.38 12.25 0.52
C SER A 196 -8.04 10.87 0.50
N GLY A 197 -9.21 10.76 -0.14
CA GLY A 197 -9.93 9.49 -0.21
C GLY A 197 -9.09 8.34 -0.78
N GLN A 198 -8.24 8.61 -1.77
CA GLN A 198 -7.38 7.59 -2.40
C GLN A 198 -6.24 7.14 -1.47
N LEU A 199 -5.48 8.07 -0.88
CA LEU A 199 -4.40 7.72 0.05
C LEU A 199 -4.95 7.04 1.32
N TYR A 200 -6.08 7.52 1.84
CA TYR A 200 -6.74 6.90 2.98
C TYR A 200 -7.25 5.49 2.65
N SER A 201 -7.76 5.26 1.44
CA SER A 201 -8.12 3.91 0.97
C SER A 201 -6.90 2.99 0.95
N MET A 202 -5.76 3.44 0.39
CA MET A 202 -4.52 2.65 0.39
C MET A 202 -4.06 2.31 1.82
N LEU A 203 -4.19 3.26 2.75
CA LEU A 203 -3.87 3.07 4.16
C LEU A 203 -4.80 2.03 4.82
N ASN A 204 -6.11 2.08 4.51
CA ASN A 204 -7.08 1.11 4.99
C ASN A 204 -6.85 -0.30 4.42
N ASP A 205 -6.55 -0.40 3.13
CA ASP A 205 -6.27 -1.67 2.46
C ASP A 205 -5.06 -2.36 3.10
N LEU A 206 -3.99 -1.60 3.33
CA LEU A 206 -2.80 -2.11 3.99
C LEU A 206 -3.10 -2.55 5.43
N HIS A 207 -3.85 -1.74 6.19
CA HIS A 207 -4.28 -2.08 7.55
C HIS A 207 -5.07 -3.40 7.59
N GLY A 208 -6.04 -3.56 6.69
CA GLY A 208 -6.83 -4.77 6.56
C GLY A 208 -5.98 -5.98 6.19
N LEU A 209 -5.06 -5.84 5.23
CA LEU A 209 -4.16 -6.91 4.81
C LEU A 209 -3.22 -7.34 5.95
N LEU A 210 -2.65 -6.39 6.70
CA LEU A 210 -1.82 -6.67 7.87
C LEU A 210 -2.61 -7.43 8.95
N GLY A 211 -3.84 -6.99 9.23
CA GLY A 211 -4.73 -7.65 10.19
C GLY A 211 -5.03 -9.10 9.80
N GLN A 212 -5.39 -9.34 8.53
CA GLN A 212 -5.64 -10.68 8.00
C GLN A 212 -4.40 -11.57 8.11
N ARG A 213 -3.22 -11.05 7.73
CA ARG A 213 -1.97 -11.83 7.78
C ARG A 213 -1.52 -12.13 9.20
N SER A 214 -1.61 -11.16 10.11
CA SER A 214 -1.32 -11.36 11.54
C SER A 214 -2.19 -12.49 12.12
N GLN A 215 -3.49 -12.46 11.83
CA GLN A 215 -4.41 -13.50 12.29
C GLN A 215 -4.07 -14.87 11.69
N GLN A 216 -3.81 -14.94 10.39
CA GLN A 216 -3.53 -16.20 9.70
C GLN A 216 -2.25 -16.87 10.22
N ILE A 217 -1.14 -16.13 10.29
CA ILE A 217 0.15 -16.67 10.73
C ILE A 217 0.11 -17.02 12.23
N SER A 218 -0.52 -16.19 13.07
CA SER A 218 -0.66 -16.48 14.50
C SER A 218 -1.53 -17.70 14.80
N GLN A 219 -2.52 -18.03 13.95
CA GLN A 219 -3.31 -19.25 14.09
C GLN A 219 -2.48 -20.49 13.74
N ARG A 220 -1.66 -20.42 12.68
CA ARG A 220 -0.78 -21.53 12.28
C ARG A 220 0.27 -21.81 13.36
N LEU A 221 0.95 -20.78 13.86
CA LEU A 221 1.99 -20.91 14.90
C LEU A 221 1.45 -21.31 16.29
N ARG A 222 0.13 -21.30 16.50
CA ARG A 222 -0.51 -21.82 17.72
C ARG A 222 -0.71 -23.33 17.70
N GLN A 223 -0.66 -23.96 16.53
CA GLN A 223 -0.75 -25.41 16.45
C GLN A 223 0.56 -26.01 17.00
N PRO A 224 0.49 -27.08 17.80
CA PRO A 224 1.69 -27.71 18.34
C PRO A 224 2.51 -28.36 17.21
N GLY A 225 3.52 -27.63 16.72
CA GLY A 225 4.55 -28.10 15.79
C GLY A 225 5.89 -28.29 16.49
N ARG A 226 6.80 -29.06 15.89
CA ARG A 226 8.19 -29.17 16.35
C ARG A 226 8.90 -27.88 15.93
N PHE A 227 9.22 -27.00 16.89
CA PHE A 227 10.10 -25.82 16.76
C PHE A 227 11.25 -26.07 15.76
N ASN A 228 11.02 -25.69 14.50
CA ASN A 228 11.96 -25.89 13.40
C ASN A 228 12.36 -24.53 12.80
N THR A 229 13.35 -24.55 11.91
CA THR A 229 13.87 -23.33 11.30
C THR A 229 12.82 -22.58 10.47
N SER A 230 11.83 -23.28 9.90
CA SER A 230 10.73 -22.67 9.15
C SER A 230 9.79 -21.88 10.06
N GLU A 231 9.42 -22.44 11.22
CA GLU A 231 8.62 -21.73 12.21
C GLU A 231 9.32 -20.46 12.70
N MET A 232 10.65 -20.47 12.87
CA MET A 232 11.41 -19.27 13.22
C MET A 232 11.31 -18.16 12.16
N VAL A 233 11.34 -18.52 10.86
CA VAL A 233 11.13 -17.57 9.76
C VAL A 233 9.73 -16.96 9.78
N GLU A 234 8.73 -17.77 10.10
CA GLU A 234 7.34 -17.31 10.27
C GLU A 234 7.16 -16.42 11.49
N PHE A 235 7.80 -16.73 12.62
CA PHE A 235 7.80 -15.87 13.80
C PHE A 235 8.41 -14.49 13.52
N MET A 236 9.53 -14.44 12.78
CA MET A 236 10.15 -13.18 12.38
C MET A 236 9.23 -12.37 11.48
N LEU A 237 8.56 -13.01 10.51
CA LEU A 237 7.57 -12.33 9.67
C LEU A 237 6.38 -11.82 10.49
N LEU A 238 5.84 -12.64 11.38
CA LEU A 238 4.73 -12.25 12.24
C LEU A 238 5.11 -11.07 13.14
N SER A 239 6.34 -11.05 13.66
CA SER A 239 6.87 -9.93 14.44
C SER A 239 6.90 -8.64 13.61
N LEU A 240 7.40 -8.70 12.38
CA LEU A 240 7.41 -7.57 11.44
C LEU A 240 5.99 -7.08 11.12
N ILE A 241 5.07 -8.01 10.80
CA ILE A 241 3.68 -7.69 10.49
C ILE A 241 2.99 -7.03 11.69
N ASN A 242 3.18 -7.56 12.90
CA ASN A 242 2.58 -6.99 14.11
C ASN A 242 3.14 -5.60 14.45
N HIS A 243 4.43 -5.37 14.22
CA HIS A 243 5.05 -4.05 14.35
C HIS A 243 4.33 -3.03 13.44
N HIS A 244 4.20 -3.33 12.15
CA HIS A 244 3.54 -2.44 11.21
C HIS A 244 2.02 -2.36 11.41
N LEU A 245 1.37 -3.41 11.92
CA LEU A 245 -0.04 -3.37 12.27
C LEU A 245 -0.31 -2.33 13.37
N GLY A 246 0.52 -2.29 14.41
CA GLY A 246 0.44 -1.26 15.46
C GLY A 246 0.68 0.15 14.90
N HIS A 247 1.72 0.30 14.07
CA HIS A 247 2.08 1.57 13.46
C HIS A 247 0.97 2.13 12.56
N VAL A 248 0.48 1.33 11.62
CA VAL A 248 -0.61 1.71 10.71
C VAL A 248 -1.91 1.99 11.47
N THR A 249 -2.19 1.23 12.54
CA THR A 249 -3.35 1.49 13.41
C THR A 249 -3.26 2.89 14.03
N HIS A 250 -2.09 3.29 14.53
CA HIS A 250 -1.91 4.64 15.07
C HIS A 250 -2.03 5.71 13.99
N LEU A 251 -1.38 5.53 12.83
CA LEU A 251 -1.41 6.51 11.73
C LEU A 251 -2.84 6.85 11.28
N LYS A 252 -3.75 5.87 11.28
CA LYS A 252 -5.18 6.08 10.98
C LYS A 252 -5.93 6.96 11.99
N THR A 253 -5.40 7.11 13.20
CA THR A 253 -5.99 7.94 14.26
C THR A 253 -5.49 9.38 14.25
N LEU A 254 -4.45 9.67 13.45
CA LEU A 254 -3.90 11.02 13.38
C LEU A 254 -4.89 11.95 12.66
N PRO A 255 -5.12 13.17 13.18
CA PRO A 255 -5.95 14.16 12.48
C PRO A 255 -5.24 14.76 11.27
N LEU A 256 -3.90 14.74 11.28
CA LEU A 256 -3.05 15.29 10.23
C LEU A 256 -1.89 14.31 9.99
N LEU A 257 -1.83 13.74 8.79
CA LEU A 257 -0.78 12.82 8.39
C LEU A 257 -0.21 13.23 7.03
N HIS A 258 1.04 13.69 7.00
CA HIS A 258 1.68 14.05 5.74
C HIS A 258 1.99 12.80 4.90
N PRO A 259 1.76 12.79 3.57
CA PRO A 259 2.03 11.61 2.74
C PRO A 259 3.49 11.17 2.73
N GLU A 260 4.44 12.09 2.87
CA GLU A 260 5.87 11.71 2.96
C GLU A 260 6.16 10.86 4.21
N THR A 261 5.47 11.09 5.33
CA THR A 261 5.60 10.25 6.53
C THR A 261 5.15 8.82 6.24
N LEU A 262 4.01 8.66 5.56
CA LEU A 262 3.54 7.34 5.10
C LEU A 262 4.56 6.68 4.18
N TRP A 263 5.06 7.44 3.20
CA TRP A 263 6.03 6.96 2.24
C TRP A 263 7.28 6.40 2.90
N ARG A 264 7.89 7.16 3.82
CA ARG A 264 9.09 6.78 4.54
C ARG A 264 8.92 5.44 5.25
N ASP A 265 7.81 5.30 5.97
CA ASP A 265 7.55 4.11 6.78
C ASP A 265 7.21 2.89 5.90
N TRP A 266 6.47 3.10 4.81
CA TRP A 266 6.06 2.04 3.88
C TRP A 266 7.19 1.56 2.98
N LEU A 267 8.09 2.44 2.56
CA LEU A 267 9.24 2.06 1.73
C LEU A 267 10.20 1.17 2.52
N ALA A 268 10.48 1.52 3.79
CA ALA A 268 11.27 0.68 4.69
C ALA A 268 10.60 -0.70 4.85
N PHE A 269 9.30 -0.73 5.13
CA PHE A 269 8.54 -1.97 5.27
C PHE A 269 8.59 -2.85 4.00
N ALA A 270 8.41 -2.24 2.82
CA ALA A 270 8.47 -2.97 1.54
C ALA A 270 9.86 -3.61 1.32
N CYS A 271 10.93 -2.90 1.69
CA CYS A 271 12.29 -3.42 1.59
C CYS A 271 12.55 -4.56 2.59
N GLU A 272 12.04 -4.46 3.81
CA GLU A 272 12.14 -5.55 4.79
C GLU A 272 11.36 -6.79 4.35
N LEU A 273 10.15 -6.62 3.79
CA LEU A 273 9.39 -7.72 3.20
C LEU A 273 10.13 -8.42 2.05
N ALA A 274 11.00 -7.70 1.32
CA ALA A 274 11.80 -8.29 0.26
C ALA A 274 12.72 -9.41 0.77
N THR A 275 13.08 -9.41 2.06
CA THR A 275 13.86 -10.51 2.67
C THR A 275 13.11 -11.84 2.70
N TRP A 276 11.77 -11.84 2.56
CA TRP A 276 10.95 -13.05 2.44
C TRP A 276 10.65 -13.47 0.99
N THR A 277 11.04 -12.66 0.00
CA THR A 277 10.92 -13.02 -1.41
C THR A 277 12.03 -13.99 -1.84
N ALA A 278 11.88 -14.62 -3.02
CA ALA A 278 12.90 -15.53 -3.56
C ALA A 278 14.26 -14.84 -3.76
N GLN A 279 14.26 -13.56 -4.12
CA GLN A 279 15.44 -12.74 -4.36
C GLN A 279 16.18 -12.39 -3.06
N ARG A 280 15.50 -12.43 -1.90
CA ARG A 280 16.04 -12.08 -0.57
C ARG A 280 16.64 -10.67 -0.48
N ALA A 281 16.32 -9.81 -1.42
CA ALA A 281 16.80 -8.44 -1.50
C ALA A 281 15.75 -7.58 -2.25
N PRO A 282 15.68 -6.26 -1.98
CA PRO A 282 14.87 -5.35 -2.77
C PRO A 282 15.37 -5.26 -4.21
N ASP A 283 14.51 -4.78 -5.11
CA ASP A 283 14.90 -4.45 -6.48
C ASP A 283 16.01 -3.41 -6.52
N ALA A 284 16.85 -3.46 -7.56
CA ALA A 284 17.98 -2.55 -7.73
C ALA A 284 17.58 -1.06 -7.78
N THR A 285 16.36 -0.77 -8.24
CA THR A 285 15.80 0.58 -8.30
C THR A 285 14.55 0.68 -7.44
N LEU A 286 14.69 1.31 -6.28
CA LEU A 286 13.56 1.60 -5.40
C LEU A 286 12.71 2.75 -5.98
N PRO A 287 11.39 2.75 -5.76
CA PRO A 287 10.56 3.87 -6.14
C PRO A 287 10.96 5.11 -5.31
N VAL A 288 10.76 6.30 -5.88
CA VAL A 288 11.12 7.60 -5.28
C VAL A 288 9.85 8.39 -4.99
N TYR A 289 9.83 9.09 -3.86
CA TYR A 289 8.72 9.97 -3.50
C TYR A 289 8.65 11.15 -4.46
N ASP A 290 7.47 11.39 -5.01
CA ASP A 290 7.18 12.54 -5.85
C ASP A 290 5.90 13.20 -5.33
N HIS A 291 6.05 14.36 -4.68
CA HIS A 291 4.95 15.04 -4.01
C HIS A 291 3.90 15.57 -4.99
N ASP A 292 4.31 15.91 -6.22
CA ASP A 292 3.42 16.38 -7.27
C ASP A 292 2.86 15.23 -8.12
N ASN A 293 3.30 13.99 -7.87
CA ASN A 293 2.80 12.76 -8.48
C ASN A 293 2.62 11.64 -7.44
N LEU A 294 1.76 11.89 -6.45
CA LEU A 294 1.48 10.93 -5.39
C LEU A 294 0.87 9.64 -5.93
N ALA A 295 -0.02 9.72 -6.93
CA ALA A 295 -0.63 8.56 -7.57
C ALA A 295 0.44 7.61 -8.15
N GLY A 296 1.36 8.14 -8.96
CA GLY A 296 2.39 7.34 -9.61
C GLY A 296 3.37 6.69 -8.63
N CYS A 297 3.82 7.43 -7.61
CA CYS A 297 4.78 6.88 -6.65
C CYS A 297 4.12 5.87 -5.68
N PHE A 298 2.96 6.20 -5.09
CA PHE A 298 2.28 5.29 -4.14
C PHE A 298 1.76 4.02 -4.80
N SER A 299 1.34 4.07 -6.06
CA SER A 299 0.90 2.86 -6.78
C SER A 299 2.00 1.81 -6.86
N LYS A 300 3.24 2.23 -7.15
CA LYS A 300 4.41 1.34 -7.18
C LYS A 300 4.70 0.76 -5.80
N LEU A 301 4.72 1.61 -4.77
CA LEU A 301 5.03 1.19 -3.40
C LEU A 301 3.97 0.23 -2.82
N THR A 302 2.69 0.54 -3.01
CA THR A 302 1.60 -0.34 -2.54
C THR A 302 1.56 -1.66 -3.28
N MET A 303 1.98 -1.71 -4.55
CA MET A 303 2.15 -2.97 -5.28
C MET A 303 3.26 -3.83 -4.65
N MET A 304 4.43 -3.25 -4.35
CA MET A 304 5.51 -3.96 -3.66
C MET A 304 5.06 -4.53 -2.31
N LEU A 305 4.33 -3.73 -1.51
CA LEU A 305 3.77 -4.18 -0.22
C LEU A 305 2.78 -5.34 -0.39
N ARG A 306 1.86 -5.23 -1.36
CA ARG A 306 0.88 -6.29 -1.64
C ARG A 306 1.55 -7.58 -2.10
N GLN A 307 2.54 -7.51 -2.98
CA GLN A 307 3.30 -8.67 -3.44
C GLN A 307 4.08 -9.30 -2.28
N GLY A 308 4.82 -8.48 -1.52
CA GLY A 308 5.55 -8.91 -0.34
C GLY A 308 4.66 -9.63 0.67
N LEU A 309 3.48 -9.08 0.97
CA LEU A 309 2.50 -9.69 1.87
C LEU A 309 1.75 -10.90 1.27
N SER A 310 1.81 -11.11 -0.05
CA SER A 310 1.15 -12.24 -0.73
C SER A 310 2.05 -13.45 -0.88
N LEU A 311 3.33 -13.24 -1.21
CA LEU A 311 4.29 -14.30 -1.53
C LEU A 311 4.70 -15.15 -0.32
N VAL A 312 4.57 -14.64 0.92
CA VAL A 312 5.09 -15.35 2.10
C VAL A 312 4.23 -16.53 2.57
N MET A 313 3.20 -16.90 1.84
CA MET A 313 2.18 -17.85 2.31
C MET A 313 1.90 -19.04 1.40
N GLU A 314 2.70 -19.28 0.36
CA GLU A 314 2.59 -20.55 -0.35
C GLU A 314 3.21 -21.66 0.50
N GLU A 315 2.37 -22.47 1.14
CA GLU A 315 2.78 -23.73 1.76
C GLU A 315 3.34 -24.64 0.65
N SER A 316 4.66 -24.58 0.49
CA SER A 316 5.38 -25.43 -0.46
C SER A 316 5.27 -26.91 -0.09
N ALA A 317 4.95 -27.24 1.16
CA ALA A 317 4.63 -28.58 1.61
C ALA A 317 3.61 -28.61 2.76
N ILE A 318 2.76 -29.63 2.78
CA ILE A 318 1.73 -29.90 3.78
C ILE A 318 1.93 -31.31 4.32
N GLN A 319 2.05 -31.47 5.64
CA GLN A 319 2.10 -32.80 6.25
C GLN A 319 0.70 -33.42 6.27
N LEU A 320 0.56 -34.64 5.78
CA LEU A 320 -0.65 -35.43 5.80
C LEU A 320 -0.59 -36.39 7.00
N PRO A 321 -1.46 -36.23 8.02
CA PRO A 321 -1.45 -37.09 9.19
C PRO A 321 -1.72 -38.55 8.81
N LEU A 322 -0.84 -39.45 9.24
CA LEU A 322 -1.04 -40.89 9.11
C LEU A 322 -1.87 -41.39 10.28
N THR A 323 -3.12 -41.78 10.01
CA THR A 323 -4.01 -42.37 11.02
C THR A 323 -4.01 -43.89 10.90
N GLU A 324 -3.53 -44.58 11.93
CA GLU A 324 -3.55 -46.04 11.96
C GLU A 324 -5.00 -46.53 12.06
N ARG A 325 -5.41 -47.38 11.12
CA ARG A 325 -6.77 -47.97 11.07
C ARG A 325 -6.80 -49.43 11.49
N SER A 326 -5.75 -50.17 11.16
CA SER A 326 -5.52 -51.56 11.55
C SER A 326 -4.02 -51.82 11.53
N HIS A 327 -3.58 -52.96 12.07
CA HIS A 327 -2.16 -53.32 12.12
C HIS A 327 -1.50 -53.19 10.74
N GLY A 328 -0.49 -52.32 10.63
CA GLY A 328 0.25 -52.07 9.39
C GLY A 328 -0.48 -51.23 8.34
N LEU A 329 -1.72 -50.77 8.59
CA LEU A 329 -2.52 -49.96 7.67
C LEU A 329 -2.73 -48.54 8.23
N ASN A 330 -2.15 -47.56 7.55
CA ASN A 330 -2.35 -46.14 7.81
C ASN A 330 -3.20 -45.50 6.72
N VAL A 331 -4.00 -44.51 7.09
CA VAL A 331 -4.77 -43.70 6.14
C VAL A 331 -4.39 -42.23 6.29
N ALA A 332 -4.06 -41.61 5.17
CA ALA A 332 -3.80 -40.17 5.06
C ALA A 332 -4.88 -39.53 4.17
N THR A 333 -5.73 -38.71 4.77
CA THR A 333 -6.77 -37.98 4.05
C THR A 333 -6.18 -36.70 3.46
N VAL A 334 -6.48 -36.43 2.18
CA VAL A 334 -6.07 -35.20 1.51
C VAL A 334 -7.12 -34.12 1.78
N PRO A 335 -6.74 -32.91 2.24
CA PRO A 335 -7.70 -31.84 2.55
C PRO A 335 -8.59 -31.44 1.37
N GLU A 336 -8.01 -31.34 0.17
CA GLU A 336 -8.71 -30.98 -1.06
C GLU A 336 -8.36 -31.92 -2.22
N SER A 337 -9.34 -32.34 -3.00
CA SER A 337 -9.15 -33.34 -4.06
C SER A 337 -8.25 -32.86 -5.21
N ASN A 338 -8.18 -31.55 -5.46
CA ASN A 338 -7.26 -30.92 -6.42
C ASN A 338 -5.78 -31.14 -6.06
N MET A 339 -5.45 -31.32 -4.77
CA MET A 339 -4.07 -31.50 -4.33
C MET A 339 -3.42 -32.74 -4.92
N VAL A 340 -4.18 -33.80 -5.20
CA VAL A 340 -3.66 -35.01 -5.86
C VAL A 340 -3.11 -34.69 -7.26
N ARG A 341 -3.62 -33.64 -7.92
CA ARG A 341 -3.13 -33.16 -9.21
C ARG A 341 -1.96 -32.17 -9.04
N GLU A 342 -2.12 -31.20 -8.13
CA GLU A 342 -1.20 -30.07 -7.98
C GLU A 342 0.06 -30.37 -7.14
N PHE A 343 0.07 -31.43 -6.32
CA PHE A 343 1.15 -31.72 -5.39
C PHE A 343 1.85 -33.04 -5.74
N GLY A 344 3.16 -33.12 -5.55
CA GLY A 344 3.90 -34.37 -5.38
C GLY A 344 3.71 -34.91 -3.97
N PHE A 345 3.94 -36.19 -3.75
CA PHE A 345 3.77 -36.81 -2.44
C PHE A 345 5.04 -37.54 -2.06
N VAL A 346 5.52 -37.30 -0.84
CA VAL A 346 6.77 -37.85 -0.32
C VAL A 346 6.52 -38.53 1.02
N LEU A 347 7.06 -39.72 1.19
CA LEU A 347 7.09 -40.45 2.45
C LEU A 347 8.50 -40.36 3.04
N ALA A 348 8.64 -39.75 4.21
CA ALA A 348 9.86 -39.77 4.99
C ALA A 348 9.78 -40.94 5.98
N VAL A 349 10.77 -41.83 5.95
CA VAL A 349 10.74 -43.09 6.70
C VAL A 349 12.03 -43.26 7.50
N LYS A 350 11.90 -43.63 8.76
CA LYS A 350 13.00 -44.04 9.63
C LYS A 350 12.67 -45.38 10.27
N ALA A 351 13.65 -46.26 10.35
CA ALA A 351 13.55 -47.53 11.06
C ALA A 351 14.93 -47.95 11.57
N ASN A 352 14.98 -48.88 12.53
CA ASN A 352 16.21 -49.42 13.10
C ASN A 352 16.84 -50.48 12.18
N VAL A 353 17.05 -50.12 10.92
CA VAL A 353 17.72 -50.93 9.88
C VAL A 353 18.71 -50.04 9.10
N PRO A 354 19.75 -50.61 8.48
CA PRO A 354 20.67 -49.84 7.63
C PRO A 354 19.93 -49.10 6.50
N GLY A 355 20.37 -47.87 6.17
CA GLY A 355 19.71 -47.04 5.16
C GLY A 355 19.59 -47.69 3.78
N GLU A 356 20.63 -48.41 3.33
CA GLU A 356 20.60 -49.16 2.05
C GLU A 356 19.52 -50.27 2.05
N ALA A 357 19.37 -50.97 3.18
CA ALA A 357 18.35 -51.99 3.35
C ALA A 357 16.95 -51.36 3.36
N LEU A 358 16.78 -50.20 4.01
CA LEU A 358 15.53 -49.45 3.98
C LEU A 358 15.18 -49.01 2.55
N GLN A 359 16.12 -48.42 1.81
CA GLN A 359 15.89 -47.98 0.43
C GLN A 359 15.51 -49.12 -0.52
N THR A 360 16.02 -50.33 -0.28
CA THR A 360 15.78 -51.49 -1.16
C THR A 360 14.51 -52.26 -0.77
N HIS A 361 14.30 -52.54 0.52
CA HIS A 361 13.22 -53.41 0.98
C HIS A 361 11.91 -52.68 1.22
N PHE A 362 11.96 -51.41 1.66
CA PHE A 362 10.77 -50.67 2.02
C PHE A 362 9.83 -50.43 0.82
N PRO A 363 10.30 -49.98 -0.37
CA PRO A 363 9.42 -49.79 -1.53
C PRO A 363 8.67 -51.05 -1.98
N ALA A 364 9.27 -52.23 -1.79
CA ALA A 364 8.67 -53.50 -2.18
C ALA A 364 7.60 -53.99 -1.18
N GLN A 365 7.74 -53.61 0.10
CA GLN A 365 6.87 -54.08 1.19
C GLN A 365 5.79 -53.06 1.58
N MET A 366 5.99 -51.79 1.23
CA MET A 366 5.00 -50.73 1.39
C MET A 366 4.08 -50.68 0.16
N LYS A 367 2.77 -50.85 0.37
CA LYS A 367 1.75 -50.68 -0.65
C LYS A 367 0.99 -49.40 -0.40
N VAL A 368 1.05 -48.47 -1.35
CA VAL A 368 0.25 -47.25 -1.33
C VAL A 368 -0.83 -47.32 -2.40
N ALA A 369 -2.07 -47.03 -2.06
CA ALA A 369 -3.21 -47.10 -2.98
C ALA A 369 -4.42 -46.29 -2.47
N PRO A 370 -5.47 -46.11 -3.29
CA PRO A 370 -6.78 -45.68 -2.79
C PRO A 370 -7.31 -46.59 -1.69
N VAL A 371 -7.98 -46.00 -0.70
CA VAL A 371 -8.61 -46.75 0.41
C VAL A 371 -9.57 -47.83 -0.11
N THR A 372 -10.21 -47.59 -1.26
CA THR A 372 -11.13 -48.54 -1.90
C THR A 372 -10.45 -49.76 -2.53
N LYS A 373 -9.16 -49.68 -2.87
CA LYS A 373 -8.42 -50.72 -3.59
C LYS A 373 -7.38 -51.46 -2.76
N ILE A 374 -6.95 -50.89 -1.63
CA ILE A 374 -5.83 -51.44 -0.85
C ILE A 374 -6.07 -52.89 -0.42
N ARG A 375 -7.31 -53.25 -0.05
CA ARG A 375 -7.67 -54.62 0.36
C ARG A 375 -7.43 -55.64 -0.76
N ASP A 376 -7.89 -55.33 -1.96
CA ASP A 376 -7.76 -56.21 -3.13
C ASP A 376 -6.28 -56.37 -3.52
N LEU A 377 -5.51 -55.26 -3.48
CA LEU A 377 -4.08 -55.29 -3.77
C LEU A 377 -3.28 -56.14 -2.78
N VAL A 378 -3.65 -56.12 -1.50
CA VAL A 378 -3.03 -56.94 -0.47
C VAL A 378 -3.38 -58.42 -0.68
N GLN A 379 -4.66 -58.75 -0.88
CA GLN A 379 -5.14 -60.13 -1.05
C GLN A 379 -4.63 -60.79 -2.34
N LEU A 380 -4.63 -60.05 -3.45
CA LEU A 380 -4.20 -60.54 -4.77
C LEU A 380 -2.70 -60.39 -5.02
N GLN A 381 -1.94 -59.94 -4.01
CA GLN A 381 -0.49 -59.67 -4.11
C GLN A 381 -0.11 -58.74 -5.28
N LEU A 382 -1.01 -57.85 -5.69
CA LEU A 382 -0.78 -56.88 -6.76
C LEU A 382 0.10 -55.71 -6.26
N PRO A 383 0.88 -55.08 -7.16
CA PRO A 383 1.67 -53.89 -6.83
C PRO A 383 0.78 -52.69 -6.51
N GLY A 384 1.23 -51.85 -5.57
CA GLY A 384 0.63 -50.54 -5.32
C GLY A 384 1.23 -49.45 -6.21
N MET A 385 1.02 -48.20 -5.82
CA MET A 385 1.75 -47.05 -6.37
C MET A 385 3.25 -47.18 -6.12
N VAL A 386 4.05 -46.79 -7.10
CA VAL A 386 5.49 -46.94 -7.06
C VAL A 386 6.10 -45.88 -6.13
N LEU A 387 6.95 -46.33 -5.21
CA LEU A 387 7.76 -45.49 -4.34
C LEU A 387 9.19 -45.43 -4.89
N ARG A 388 9.63 -44.24 -5.28
CA ARG A 388 10.98 -43.98 -5.80
C ARG A 388 11.85 -43.40 -4.69
N ALA A 389 12.94 -44.09 -4.36
CA ALA A 389 13.90 -43.58 -3.38
C ALA A 389 14.56 -42.29 -3.89
N MET A 390 14.61 -41.28 -3.03
CA MET A 390 15.25 -40.00 -3.32
C MET A 390 16.64 -39.96 -2.69
N PRO A 391 17.68 -39.50 -3.41
CA PRO A 391 19.04 -39.42 -2.87
C PRO A 391 19.20 -38.30 -1.84
N VAL A 392 18.35 -37.26 -1.90
CA VAL A 392 18.37 -36.09 -1.02
C VAL A 392 16.94 -35.75 -0.63
N ALA A 393 16.75 -35.24 0.60
CA ALA A 393 15.45 -34.75 1.04
C ALA A 393 14.99 -33.54 0.19
N PRO A 394 13.69 -33.43 -0.13
CA PRO A 394 13.16 -32.23 -0.75
C PRO A 394 13.41 -30.98 0.12
N PRO A 395 13.82 -29.85 -0.46
CA PRO A 395 14.09 -28.62 0.31
C PRO A 395 12.84 -28.02 0.96
N GLN A 396 11.64 -28.41 0.52
CA GLN A 396 10.36 -27.91 1.02
C GLN A 396 9.92 -28.59 2.34
N ILE A 397 10.52 -29.72 2.73
CA ILE A 397 10.16 -30.45 3.95
C ILE A 397 11.34 -30.48 4.95
N PRO A 398 11.07 -30.56 6.27
CA PRO A 398 12.13 -30.61 7.28
C PRO A 398 13.06 -31.81 7.09
N TRP A 399 14.37 -31.57 7.11
CA TRP A 399 15.34 -32.66 7.10
C TRP A 399 15.50 -33.27 8.49
N HIS A 400 15.31 -34.58 8.58
CA HIS A 400 15.59 -35.35 9.79
C HIS A 400 16.74 -36.35 9.56
N ALA A 401 17.72 -36.34 10.47
CA ALA A 401 18.85 -37.25 10.42
C ALA A 401 18.38 -38.72 10.56
N GLY A 402 18.82 -39.57 9.65
CA GLY A 402 18.48 -40.99 9.62
C GLY A 402 17.15 -41.35 8.93
N TYR A 403 16.47 -40.38 8.31
CA TYR A 403 15.31 -40.66 7.46
C TYR A 403 15.76 -40.90 6.01
N SER A 404 15.07 -41.82 5.33
CA SER A 404 15.10 -41.99 3.88
C SER A 404 13.79 -41.46 3.29
N TYR A 405 13.88 -40.85 2.12
CA TYR A 405 12.75 -40.16 1.48
C TYR A 405 12.33 -40.92 0.22
N PHE A 406 11.04 -41.12 0.03
CA PHE A 406 10.47 -41.83 -1.10
C PHE A 406 9.38 -40.99 -1.75
N GLU A 407 9.56 -40.67 -3.03
CA GLU A 407 8.56 -39.97 -3.83
C GLU A 407 7.55 -40.98 -4.42
N LEU A 408 6.26 -40.64 -4.36
CA LEU A 408 5.23 -41.41 -5.05
C LEU A 408 5.23 -41.03 -6.53
N GLU A 409 5.42 -42.02 -7.40
CA GLU A 409 5.40 -41.81 -8.83
C GLU A 409 3.98 -41.51 -9.33
N LYS A 410 3.82 -40.34 -9.97
CA LYS A 410 2.56 -39.96 -10.62
C LYS A 410 2.39 -40.75 -11.92
N GLY A 411 1.46 -41.69 -11.96
CA GLY A 411 1.16 -42.45 -13.16
C GLY A 411 0.35 -43.73 -12.95
N GLY A 412 -0.14 -44.31 -14.04
CA GLY A 412 -0.91 -45.56 -14.02
C GLY A 412 -2.38 -45.41 -13.64
N GLU A 413 -3.10 -46.53 -13.64
CA GLU A 413 -4.55 -46.57 -13.37
C GLU A 413 -4.88 -46.24 -11.90
N LEU A 414 -4.05 -46.70 -10.95
CA LEU A 414 -4.22 -46.42 -9.53
C LEU A 414 -4.17 -44.91 -9.22
N TRP A 415 -3.35 -44.14 -9.95
CA TRP A 415 -3.28 -42.69 -9.76
C TRP A 415 -4.56 -41.99 -10.21
N LYS A 416 -5.14 -42.42 -11.35
CA LYS A 416 -6.43 -41.91 -11.84
C LYS A 416 -7.58 -42.21 -10.87
N GLU A 417 -7.51 -43.32 -10.16
CA GLU A 417 -8.47 -43.63 -9.10
C GLU A 417 -8.24 -42.81 -7.83
N MET A 418 -6.97 -42.54 -7.46
CA MET A 418 -6.64 -41.66 -6.34
C MET A 418 -7.18 -40.25 -6.50
N GLU A 419 -7.16 -39.70 -7.72
CA GLU A 419 -7.77 -38.39 -8.02
C GLU A 419 -9.26 -38.31 -7.65
N LYS A 420 -9.94 -39.47 -7.54
CA LYS A 420 -11.35 -39.57 -7.15
C LYS A 420 -11.54 -39.95 -5.67
N SER A 421 -10.56 -40.61 -5.06
CA SER A 421 -10.70 -41.24 -3.73
C SER A 421 -10.39 -40.32 -2.55
N GLY A 422 -9.64 -39.22 -2.74
CA GLY A 422 -9.38 -38.20 -1.73
C GLY A 422 -8.57 -38.63 -0.49
N ALA A 423 -8.17 -39.91 -0.37
CA ALA A 423 -7.40 -40.43 0.75
C ALA A 423 -6.48 -41.58 0.31
N PHE A 424 -5.26 -41.58 0.82
CA PHE A 424 -4.26 -42.62 0.62
C PHE A 424 -4.37 -43.69 1.72
N ALA A 425 -4.30 -44.95 1.33
CA ALA A 425 -4.07 -46.07 2.23
C ALA A 425 -2.65 -46.59 2.04
N LEU A 426 -1.92 -46.73 3.15
CA LEU A 426 -0.55 -47.19 3.21
C LEU A 426 -0.52 -48.48 4.02
N HIS A 427 -0.31 -49.61 3.36
CA HIS A 427 -0.21 -50.92 3.99
C HIS A 427 1.22 -51.43 3.95
N LEU A 428 1.81 -51.68 5.12
CA LEU A 428 3.12 -52.27 5.27
C LEU A 428 3.02 -53.77 5.53
N ALA A 429 3.60 -54.58 4.64
CA ALA A 429 3.57 -56.04 4.74
C ALA A 429 4.74 -56.65 5.54
N GLY A 430 5.76 -55.86 5.89
CA GLY A 430 6.96 -56.33 6.59
C GLY A 430 7.18 -55.70 7.96
N GLU A 431 8.10 -56.26 8.74
CA GLU A 431 8.48 -55.74 10.06
C GLU A 431 9.70 -54.82 9.94
N PHE A 432 9.50 -53.53 10.26
CA PHE A 432 10.56 -52.54 10.37
C PHE A 432 10.63 -52.07 11.83
N PRO A 433 11.60 -52.54 12.64
CA PRO A 433 11.66 -52.20 14.06
C PRO A 433 11.85 -50.69 14.26
N GLY A 434 11.08 -50.09 15.17
CA GLY A 434 11.15 -48.64 15.42
C GLY A 434 10.74 -47.77 14.23
N LEU A 435 9.83 -48.26 13.39
CA LEU A 435 9.31 -47.53 12.25
C LEU A 435 8.66 -46.21 12.68
N ASP A 436 9.11 -45.14 12.05
CA ASP A 436 8.51 -43.82 12.08
C ASP A 436 8.32 -43.32 10.65
N MET A 437 7.15 -42.76 10.36
CA MET A 437 6.77 -42.33 9.02
C MET A 437 6.09 -40.97 9.07
N GLU A 438 6.48 -40.11 8.13
CA GLU A 438 5.79 -38.86 7.85
C GLU A 438 5.40 -38.83 6.38
N PHE A 439 4.17 -38.39 6.10
CA PHE A 439 3.67 -38.27 4.74
C PHE A 439 3.44 -36.80 4.41
N TRP A 440 3.97 -36.35 3.29
CA TRP A 440 4.00 -34.95 2.89
C TRP A 440 3.46 -34.77 1.48
N ALA A 441 2.63 -33.76 1.27
CA ALA A 441 2.24 -33.26 -0.04
C ALA A 441 3.07 -32.01 -0.34
N ILE A 442 3.86 -32.01 -1.41
CA ILE A 442 4.75 -30.91 -1.82
C ILE A 442 4.20 -30.27 -3.09
N ARG A 443 3.94 -28.96 -3.10
CA ARG A 443 3.37 -28.27 -4.25
C ARG A 443 4.34 -28.39 -5.43
N SER A 444 3.87 -28.91 -6.56
CA SER A 444 4.70 -29.04 -7.76
C SER A 444 5.06 -27.64 -8.26
N THR A 445 6.34 -27.29 -8.26
CA THR A 445 6.84 -26.14 -9.01
C THR A 445 6.80 -26.56 -10.47
N ASN A 446 5.79 -26.13 -11.22
CA ASN A 446 5.87 -26.25 -12.67
C ASN A 446 7.09 -25.46 -13.12
N GLU A 447 8.01 -26.11 -13.84
CA GLU A 447 8.93 -25.44 -14.74
C GLU A 447 8.17 -24.71 -15.86
#